data_AF-A0A1I3B7T5-F1
#
_entry.id   AF-A0A1I3B7T5-F1
#
_cell.length_a   1.000
_cell.length_b   1.000
_cell.length_c   1.000
_cell.angle_alpha   90.00
_cell.angle_beta   90.00
_cell.angle_gamma   90.00
#
_symmetry.space_group_name_H-M   'P 1'
#
loop_
_entity.id
_entity.type
_entity.pdbx_description
1 polymer ?
#
loop_
_entity_poly.entity_id
_entity_poly.type
_entity_poly.pdbx_seq_one_letter_code
_entity_poly.pdbx_strand_id
1 'polypeptide(L)'
;MPNPKDLRVGDLVRFISTPEEWSQPGYCIHAMSRRFMKKMILRTWPARVYEIDEWGYPWIRAIFYERGKRHYHSWAVTESTGWRKVLRRI
;
A
#
# COMPACT_ATOMS: atom_id res chain seq x y z
N MET A 1 -11.49 -11.73 4.21
CA MET A 1 -10.65 -10.53 3.99
C MET A 1 -10.42 -10.38 2.50
N PRO A 2 -10.34 -9.15 1.96
CA PRO A 2 -10.13 -8.94 0.53
C PRO A 2 -8.82 -9.58 0.07
N ASN A 3 -8.84 -10.33 -1.03
CA ASN A 3 -7.63 -10.89 -1.61
C ASN A 3 -6.92 -9.79 -2.42
N PRO A 4 -5.65 -9.44 -2.12
CA PRO A 4 -4.93 -8.43 -2.88
C PRO A 4 -4.85 -8.76 -4.38
N LYS A 5 -4.83 -10.04 -4.76
CA LYS A 5 -4.80 -10.45 -6.17
C LYS A 5 -6.09 -10.15 -6.95
N ASP A 6 -7.17 -9.78 -6.26
CA ASP A 6 -8.42 -9.34 -6.91
C ASP A 6 -8.35 -7.87 -7.36
N LEU A 7 -7.32 -7.13 -6.94
CA LEU A 7 -7.09 -5.75 -7.37
C LEU A 7 -6.68 -5.70 -8.85
N ARG A 8 -7.19 -4.68 -9.53
CA ARG A 8 -6.87 -4.41 -10.94
C ARG A 8 -6.15 -3.09 -11.09
N VAL A 9 -5.40 -2.94 -12.18
CA VAL A 9 -4.84 -1.64 -12.56
C VAL A 9 -5.96 -0.59 -12.61
N GLY A 10 -5.73 0.55 -11.98
CA GLY A 10 -6.70 1.63 -11.85
C GLY A 10 -7.52 1.61 -10.56
N ASP A 11 -7.56 0.48 -9.83
CA ASP A 11 -8.23 0.42 -8.54
C ASP A 11 -7.58 1.39 -7.53
N LEU A 12 -8.42 1.92 -6.65
CA LEU A 12 -7.99 2.78 -5.55
C LEU A 12 -7.91 1.97 -4.26
N VAL A 13 -6.77 2.08 -3.58
CA VAL A 13 -6.48 1.38 -2.33
C VAL A 13 -6.13 2.41 -1.25
N ARG A 14 -6.69 2.23 -0.06
CA ARG A 14 -6.34 3.02 1.12
C ARG A 14 -5.82 2.11 2.23
N PHE A 15 -4.64 2.43 2.74
CA PHE A 15 -4.11 1.81 3.95
C PHE A 15 -4.79 2.43 5.16
N ILE A 16 -5.23 1.59 6.09
CA ILE A 16 -6.04 1.98 7.26
C ILE A 16 -5.37 1.58 8.58
N SER A 17 -4.49 0.59 8.55
CA SER A 17 -3.69 0.15 9.69
C SER A 17 -2.43 -0.54 9.19
N THR A 18 -1.49 -0.81 10.11
CA THR A 18 -0.38 -1.72 9.80
C THR A 18 -0.95 -3.12 9.57
N PRO A 19 -0.46 -3.90 8.58
CA PRO A 19 -0.89 -5.28 8.41
C PRO A 19 -0.59 -6.12 9.66
N GLU A 20 -1.52 -7.01 10.03
CA GLU A 20 -1.38 -7.94 11.15
C GLU A 20 -0.24 -8.94 10.93
N GLU A 21 0.00 -9.29 9.66
CA GLU A 21 1.11 -10.13 9.20
C GLU A 21 2.47 -9.61 9.70
N TRP A 22 2.61 -8.30 9.89
CA TRP A 22 3.85 -7.68 10.36
C TRP A 22 4.16 -7.90 11.85
N SER A 23 3.18 -8.41 12.60
CA SER A 23 3.31 -8.74 14.02
C SER A 23 3.63 -10.23 14.24
N GLN A 24 3.71 -11.04 13.17
CA GLN A 24 3.99 -12.46 13.29
C GLN A 24 5.43 -12.71 13.77
N PRO A 25 5.65 -13.67 14.68
CA PRO A 25 6.98 -14.06 15.12
C PRO A 25 7.89 -14.45 13.93
N GLY A 26 9.11 -13.92 13.91
CA GLY A 26 10.07 -14.18 12.83
C GLY A 26 9.94 -13.28 11.60
N TYR A 27 8.88 -12.46 11.52
CA TYR A 27 8.70 -11.53 10.41
C TYR A 27 9.46 -10.21 10.65
N CYS A 28 10.52 -9.97 9.89
CA CYS A 28 11.34 -8.76 10.03
C CYS A 28 10.96 -7.73 8.96
N ILE A 29 10.42 -6.58 9.41
CA ILE A 29 10.10 -5.45 8.52
C ILE A 29 11.10 -4.33 8.73
N HIS A 30 11.75 -3.94 7.64
CA HIS A 30 12.71 -2.85 7.63
C HIS A 30 12.09 -1.53 8.13
N ALA A 31 12.86 -0.75 8.90
CA ALA A 31 12.37 0.49 9.51
C ALA A 31 11.82 1.50 8.49
N MET A 32 12.39 1.51 7.27
CA MET A 32 11.91 2.36 6.17
C MET A 32 10.52 1.96 5.71
N SER A 33 10.21 0.66 5.62
CA SER A 33 8.89 0.14 5.26
C SER A 33 7.86 0.52 6.33
N ARG A 34 8.22 0.45 7.62
CA ARG A 34 7.34 0.93 8.71
C ARG A 34 7.04 2.42 8.61
N ARG A 35 8.05 3.24 8.30
CA ARG A 35 7.87 4.70 8.12
C ARG A 35 7.00 5.00 6.91
N PHE A 36 7.22 4.31 5.80
CA PHE A 36 6.39 4.42 4.60
C PHE A 36 4.92 4.09 4.91
N MET A 37 4.67 2.96 5.55
CA MET A 37 3.31 2.50 5.87
C MET A 37 2.58 3.48 6.80
N LYS A 38 3.26 3.99 7.85
CA LYS A 38 2.71 5.03 8.72
C LYS A 38 2.26 6.27 7.93
N LYS A 39 3.07 6.73 6.98
CA LYS A 39 2.70 7.86 6.11
C LYS A 39 1.49 7.54 5.23
N MET A 40 1.42 6.32 4.70
CA MET A 40 0.30 5.87 3.88
C MET A 40 -1.02 5.79 4.66
N ILE A 41 -0.99 5.33 5.91
CA ILE A 41 -2.15 5.27 6.80
C ILE A 41 -2.68 6.67 7.14
N LEU A 42 -1.78 7.61 7.42
CA LEU A 42 -2.14 9.00 7.73
C LEU A 42 -2.61 9.80 6.50
N ARG A 43 -2.36 9.29 5.28
CA ARG A 43 -2.76 9.94 4.03
C ARG A 43 -4.28 9.94 3.88
N THR A 44 -4.85 11.09 3.51
CA THR A 44 -6.31 11.23 3.38
C THR A 44 -6.86 10.70 2.06
N TRP A 45 -6.03 10.60 1.01
CA TRP A 45 -6.44 10.11 -0.31
C TRP A 45 -5.86 8.72 -0.63
N PRO A 46 -6.60 7.88 -1.39
CA PRO A 46 -6.14 6.55 -1.76
C PRO A 46 -5.01 6.59 -2.78
N ALA A 47 -4.22 5.52 -2.81
CA ALA A 47 -3.25 5.26 -3.88
C ALA A 47 -3.90 4.47 -5.00
N ARG A 48 -3.40 4.65 -6.22
CA ARG A 48 -3.86 3.90 -7.40
C ARG A 48 -2.93 2.72 -7.66
N VAL A 49 -3.51 1.56 -7.93
CA VAL A 49 -2.79 0.41 -8.49
C VAL A 49 -2.37 0.79 -9.90
N TYR A 50 -1.07 0.83 -10.17
CA TYR A 50 -0.52 1.26 -11.47
C TYR A 50 -0.07 0.08 -12.33
N GLU A 51 0.19 -1.07 -11.71
CA GLU A 51 0.74 -2.26 -12.37
C GLU A 51 0.33 -3.51 -11.58
N ILE A 52 0.23 -4.64 -12.27
CA ILE A 52 0.21 -5.98 -11.68
C ILE A 52 1.48 -6.66 -12.18
N ASP A 53 2.32 -7.18 -11.27
CA ASP A 53 3.58 -7.83 -11.65
C ASP A 53 3.38 -9.25 -12.20
N GLU A 54 4.48 -9.91 -12.60
CA GLU A 54 4.44 -11.27 -13.15
C GLU A 54 3.91 -12.33 -12.17
N TRP A 55 3.85 -12.04 -10.87
CA TRP A 55 3.32 -12.94 -9.83
C TRP A 55 1.85 -12.65 -9.47
N GLY A 56 1.24 -11.67 -10.15
CA GLY A 56 -0.12 -11.24 -9.93
C GLY A 56 -0.28 -10.30 -8.74
N TYR A 57 0.79 -9.71 -8.21
CA TYR A 57 0.68 -8.75 -7.12
C TYR A 57 0.46 -7.32 -7.64
N PRO A 58 -0.51 -6.59 -7.07
CA PRO A 58 -0.77 -5.22 -7.43
C PRO A 58 0.24 -4.26 -6.82
N TRP A 59 0.77 -3.36 -7.65
CA TRP A 59 1.72 -2.32 -7.24
C TRP A 59 1.05 -0.95 -7.21
N ILE A 60 1.29 -0.23 -6.11
CA ILE A 60 0.93 1.18 -5.99
C ILE A 60 2.16 2.07 -6.06
N ARG A 61 1.95 3.32 -6.49
CA ARG A 61 2.98 4.37 -6.44
C ARG A 61 2.54 5.46 -5.49
N ALA A 62 3.45 5.87 -4.60
CA ALA A 62 3.27 7.00 -3.71
C ALA A 62 4.39 8.01 -3.92
N ILE A 63 4.01 9.29 -3.87
CA ILE A 63 4.93 10.41 -3.92
C ILE A 63 4.82 11.13 -2.59
N PHE A 64 5.94 11.28 -1.90
CA PHE A 64 6.06 12.08 -0.69
C PHE A 64 6.94 13.29 -0.94
N TYR A 65 6.58 14.41 -0.31
CA TYR A 65 7.42 15.60 -0.28
C TYR A 65 8.12 15.67 1.06
N GLU A 66 9.45 15.60 1.05
CA GLU A 66 10.27 15.66 2.25
C GLU A 66 11.39 16.67 2.02
N ARG A 67 11.48 17.67 2.90
CA ARG A 67 12.52 18.72 2.83
C ARG A 67 12.63 19.37 1.43
N GLY A 68 11.48 19.65 0.80
CA GLY A 68 11.40 20.26 -0.53
C GLY A 68 11.69 19.31 -1.71
N LYS A 69 11.97 18.03 -1.47
CA LYS A 69 12.24 17.03 -2.52
C LYS A 69 11.10 16.03 -2.66
N ARG A 70 10.85 15.62 -3.91
CA ARG A 70 9.91 14.53 -4.24
C ARG A 70 10.61 13.19 -4.10
N HIS A 71 10.04 12.30 -3.30
CA HIS A 71 10.46 10.92 -3.16
C HIS A 71 9.41 10.00 -3.76
N TYR A 72 9.84 9.16 -4.71
CA TYR A 72 9.00 8.15 -5.34
C TYR A 72 9.17 6.82 -4.60
N HIS A 73 8.05 6.24 -4.21
CA HIS A 73 8.01 4.93 -3.58
C HIS A 73 7.03 4.05 -4.33
N SER A 74 7.42 2.81 -4.55
CA SER A 74 6.55 1.75 -5.05
C SER A 74 6.34 0.72 -3.93
N TRP A 75 5.12 0.19 -3.84
CA TRP A 75 4.76 -0.78 -2.82
C TRP A 75 3.80 -1.83 -3.40
N ALA A 76 4.15 -3.11 -3.28
CA ALA A 76 3.28 -4.21 -3.62
C ALA A 76 2.26 -4.44 -2.48
N VAL A 77 0.97 -4.51 -2.80
CA VAL A 77 -0.05 -4.88 -1.81
C VAL A 77 -0.11 -6.39 -1.79
N THR A 78 0.49 -7.00 -0.76
CA THR A 78 0.60 -8.48 -0.65
C THR A 78 -0.15 -9.03 0.56
N GLU A 79 -0.35 -8.19 1.55
CA GLU A 79 -1.01 -8.51 2.80
C GLU A 79 -2.53 -8.59 2.60
N SER A 80 -3.17 -9.42 3.39
CA SER A 80 -4.63 -9.60 3.40
C SER A 80 -5.33 -8.56 4.30
N THR A 81 -4.57 -7.89 5.16
CA THR A 81 -5.06 -6.91 6.15
C THR A 81 -4.39 -5.54 5.97
N GLY A 82 -4.85 -4.53 6.72
CA GLY A 82 -4.22 -3.20 6.75
C GLY A 82 -4.63 -2.25 5.63
N TRP A 83 -5.38 -2.71 4.63
CA TRP A 83 -5.87 -1.89 3.53
C TRP A 83 -7.31 -2.21 3.15
N ARG A 84 -7.92 -1.32 2.36
CA ARG A 84 -9.22 -1.54 1.72
C ARG A 84 -9.25 -0.96 0.31
N LYS A 85 -9.99 -1.63 -0.58
CA LYS A 85 -10.38 -1.06 -1.87
C LYS A 85 -11.36 0.08 -1.65
N VAL A 86 -11.18 1.18 -2.36
CA VAL A 86 -12.03 2.37 -2.32
C VAL A 86 -12.84 2.42 -3.60
N LEU A 87 -14.16 2.44 -3.45
CA LEU A 87 -15.07 2.68 -4.57
C LEU A 87 -14.98 4.16 -4.95
N ARG A 88 -14.82 4.44 -6.25
CA ARG A 88 -15.07 5.80 -6.74
C ARG A 88 -16.53 6.12 -6.51
N ARG A 89 -16.83 7.23 -5.82
CA ARG A 89 -18.14 7.85 -5.93
C ARG A 89 -18.25 8.36 -7.37
N ILE A 90 -19.18 7.78 -8.12
CA ILE A 90 -19.63 8.27 -9.43
C ILE A 90 -20.54 9.46 -9.16
#